data_AF-A0A520VU91-F1
#
_entry.id   AF-A0A520VU91-F1
#
_cell.length_a   1.000
_cell.length_b   1.000
_cell.length_c   1.000
_cell.angle_alpha   90.00
_cell.angle_beta   90.00
_cell.angle_gamma   90.00
#
_symmetry.space_group_name_H-M   'P 1'
#
loop_
_entity.id
_entity.type
_entity.pdbx_description
1 polymer ?
#
loop_
_entity_poly.entity_id
_entity_poly.type
_entity_poly.pdbx_seq_one_letter_code
_entity_poly.pdbx_strand_id
1 'polypeptide(L)'
;MDKKELEDLKDQELFELQNSISEVIKQRNLEKGDTDEIIDSAFDVGFPKIDSVGLNPWVEGSMIVCPGARIDKSQTRHICKFVVADDDWSWESQHMISDVIRRDQSSKHFKQHSITLISPFEGMVLQVISQKSQQGKHLVDGIESFTFKNGKLEKTMTKSSRSRDH
;
A
#
# COMPACT_ATOMS: atom_id res chain seq x y z
N MET A 1 -17.32 19.44 -12.54
CA MET A 1 -17.67 18.98 -13.89
C MET A 1 -18.70 17.89 -13.76
N ASP A 2 -19.83 18.02 -14.44
CA ASP A 2 -20.81 16.95 -14.48
C ASP A 2 -20.52 15.97 -15.63
N LYS A 3 -21.24 14.84 -15.67
CA LYS A 3 -21.01 13.82 -16.70
C LYS A 3 -21.28 14.33 -18.12
N LYS A 4 -22.22 15.27 -18.31
CA LYS A 4 -22.53 15.81 -19.63
C LYS A 4 -21.37 16.63 -20.18
N GLU A 5 -20.72 17.41 -19.33
CA GLU A 5 -19.52 18.18 -19.70
C GLU A 5 -18.33 17.26 -20.07
N LEU A 6 -18.28 16.04 -19.52
CA LEU A 6 -17.26 15.03 -19.87
C LEU A 6 -17.55 14.32 -21.20
N GLU A 7 -18.82 14.14 -21.57
CA GLU A 7 -19.23 13.42 -22.80
C GLU A 7 -18.81 14.17 -24.08
N ASP A 8 -18.60 15.48 -23.99
CA ASP A 8 -18.17 16.32 -25.11
C ASP A 8 -16.64 16.33 -25.33
N LEU A 9 -15.87 15.76 -24.39
CA LEU A 9 -14.41 15.67 -24.49
C LEU A 9 -13.99 14.44 -25.30
N LYS A 10 -12.91 14.59 -26.06
CA LYS A 10 -12.24 13.45 -26.70
C LYS A 10 -11.51 12.61 -25.66
N ASP A 11 -11.29 11.34 -25.96
CA ASP A 11 -10.55 10.41 -25.08
C ASP A 11 -9.21 10.99 -24.60
N GLN A 12 -8.46 11.65 -25.49
CA GLN A 12 -7.19 12.28 -25.12
C GLN A 12 -7.37 13.41 -24.08
N GLU A 13 -8.40 14.24 -24.23
CA GLU A 13 -8.71 15.33 -23.28
C GLU A 13 -9.17 14.76 -21.94
N LEU A 14 -9.87 13.63 -21.94
CA LEU A 14 -10.24 12.90 -20.72
C LEU A 14 -9.01 12.34 -19.99
N PHE A 15 -8.05 11.77 -20.71
CA PHE A 15 -6.80 11.29 -20.11
C PHE A 15 -5.95 12.45 -19.55
N GLU A 16 -5.84 13.56 -20.28
CA GLU A 16 -5.15 14.76 -19.82
C GLU A 16 -5.81 15.35 -18.57
N LEU A 17 -7.14 15.37 -18.52
CA LEU A 17 -7.90 15.79 -17.35
C LEU A 17 -7.66 14.87 -16.16
N GLN A 18 -7.68 13.55 -16.35
CA GLN A 18 -7.40 12.58 -15.29
C GLN A 18 -5.99 12.79 -14.71
N ASN A 19 -4.99 12.96 -15.57
CA ASN A 19 -3.62 13.24 -15.16
C ASN A 19 -3.53 14.56 -14.39
N SER A 20 -4.17 15.61 -14.88
CA SER A 20 -4.21 16.93 -14.22
C SER A 20 -4.87 16.86 -12.84
N ILE A 21 -5.97 16.12 -12.69
CA ILE A 21 -6.64 15.92 -11.40
C ILE A 21 -5.70 15.19 -10.43
N SER A 22 -5.02 14.14 -10.89
CA SER A 22 -4.03 13.40 -10.10
C SER A 22 -2.87 14.29 -9.64
N GLU A 23 -2.34 15.11 -10.55
CA GLU A 23 -1.28 16.09 -10.24
C GLU A 23 -1.73 17.13 -9.21
N VAL A 24 -2.95 17.68 -9.35
CA VAL A 24 -3.50 18.65 -8.38
C VAL A 24 -3.68 18.01 -7.00
N ILE A 25 -4.17 16.78 -6.91
CA ILE A 25 -4.29 16.05 -5.63
C ILE A 25 -2.91 15.84 -5.01
N LYS A 26 -1.95 15.36 -5.80
CA LYS A 26 -0.57 15.15 -5.37
C LYS A 26 0.05 16.46 -4.85
N GLN A 27 -0.08 17.55 -5.61
CA GLN A 27 0.45 18.85 -5.24
C GLN A 27 -0.20 19.38 -3.95
N ARG A 28 -1.52 19.28 -3.81
CA ARG A 28 -2.22 19.70 -2.58
C ARG A 28 -1.75 18.95 -1.34
N ASN A 29 -1.45 17.66 -1.47
CA ASN A 29 -0.95 16.85 -0.36
C ASN A 29 0.48 17.23 0.03
N LEU A 30 1.33 17.51 -0.96
CA LEU A 30 2.69 17.99 -0.72
C LEU A 30 2.67 19.39 -0.09
N GLU A 31 1.86 20.32 -0.61
CA GLU A 31 1.79 21.72 -0.14
C GLU A 31 1.28 21.85 1.30
N LYS A 32 0.44 20.93 1.77
CA LYS A 32 -0.02 20.92 3.17
C LYS A 32 1.06 20.51 4.16
N GLY A 33 2.16 19.90 3.71
CA GLY A 33 3.19 19.36 4.59
C GLY A 33 2.76 18.13 5.39
N ASP A 34 1.60 17.54 5.07
CA ASP A 34 0.99 16.44 5.82
C ASP A 34 1.72 15.10 5.62
N THR A 35 2.60 14.96 4.60
CA THR A 35 3.17 13.65 4.24
C THR A 35 4.03 13.06 5.35
N ASP A 36 4.88 13.87 5.98
CA ASP A 36 5.76 13.40 7.05
C ASP A 36 4.96 13.09 8.33
N GLU A 37 3.98 13.93 8.66
CA GLU A 37 3.08 13.71 9.81
C GLU A 37 2.23 12.45 9.61
N ILE A 38 1.70 12.22 8.40
CA ILE A 38 0.96 11.00 8.06
C ILE A 38 1.87 9.78 8.17
N ILE A 39 3.11 9.85 7.68
CA ILE A 39 4.07 8.74 7.78
C ILE A 39 4.38 8.43 9.25
N ASP A 40 4.66 9.46 10.06
CA ASP A 40 4.94 9.29 11.48
C ASP A 40 3.77 8.65 12.22
N SER A 41 2.56 9.20 12.06
CA SER A 41 1.33 8.64 12.61
C SER A 41 1.08 7.20 12.12
N ALA A 42 1.33 6.93 10.84
CA ALA A 42 1.21 5.60 10.25
C ALA A 42 2.19 4.59 10.86
N PHE A 43 3.42 5.00 11.22
CA PHE A 43 4.34 4.12 11.93
C PHE A 43 3.85 3.77 13.34
N ASP A 44 3.14 4.68 14.01
CA ASP A 44 2.61 4.46 15.37
C ASP A 44 1.45 3.47 15.40
N VAL A 45 0.59 3.48 14.38
CA VAL A 45 -0.62 2.63 14.32
C VAL A 45 -0.50 1.44 13.39
N GLY A 46 0.35 1.54 12.36
CA GLY A 46 0.43 0.59 11.26
C GLY A 46 1.03 -0.76 11.60
N PHE A 47 1.74 -0.89 12.73
CA PHE A 47 2.45 -2.12 13.13
C PHE A 47 1.97 -2.65 14.48
N PRO A 48 1.09 -3.67 14.51
CA PRO A 48 0.58 -4.24 15.75
C PRO A 48 1.69 -4.78 16.66
N LYS A 49 1.51 -4.65 17.99
CA LYS A 49 2.50 -5.10 18.98
C LYS A 49 2.75 -6.62 19.00
N ILE A 50 1.78 -7.43 18.54
CA ILE A 50 1.84 -8.89 18.63
C ILE A 50 2.79 -9.49 17.57
N ASP A 51 2.62 -9.13 16.31
CA ASP A 51 3.35 -9.73 15.19
C ASP A 51 4.21 -8.73 14.39
N SER A 52 3.89 -7.43 14.50
CA SER A 52 4.56 -6.31 13.83
C SER A 52 4.60 -6.42 12.31
N VAL A 53 3.72 -7.23 11.69
CA VAL A 53 3.78 -7.48 10.23
C VAL A 53 3.09 -6.41 9.38
N GLY A 54 2.51 -5.38 9.98
CA GLY A 54 1.82 -4.32 9.25
C GLY A 54 0.32 -4.58 9.06
N LEU A 55 -0.49 -3.53 9.21
CA LEU A 55 -1.92 -3.55 8.88
C LEU A 55 -2.15 -3.63 7.37
N ASN A 56 -3.42 -3.82 6.97
CA ASN A 56 -3.82 -3.66 5.57
C ASN A 56 -3.82 -2.17 5.20
N PRO A 57 -3.68 -1.80 3.92
CA PRO A 57 -3.66 -0.42 3.50
C PRO A 57 -4.97 0.29 3.84
N TRP A 58 -4.89 1.58 4.14
CA TRP A 58 -6.04 2.42 4.42
C TRP A 58 -5.92 3.77 3.72
N VAL A 59 -7.04 4.49 3.66
CA VAL A 59 -7.05 5.86 3.13
C VAL A 59 -6.84 6.82 4.29
N GLU A 60 -5.83 7.69 4.18
CA GLU A 60 -5.57 8.80 5.09
C GLU A 60 -5.65 10.11 4.29
N GLY A 61 -6.64 10.94 4.60
CA GLY A 61 -6.97 12.10 3.78
C GLY A 61 -7.29 11.71 2.33
N SER A 62 -6.42 12.08 1.39
CA SER A 62 -6.52 11.80 -0.05
C SER A 62 -5.40 10.87 -0.55
N MET A 63 -4.69 10.20 0.36
CA MET A 63 -3.62 9.25 0.05
C MET A 63 -3.98 7.86 0.56
N ILE A 64 -3.33 6.86 -0.01
CA ILE A 64 -3.35 5.51 0.53
C ILE A 64 -2.05 5.28 1.28
N VAL A 65 -2.18 4.84 2.52
CA VAL A 65 -1.07 4.39 3.35
C VAL A 65 -0.89 2.88 3.16
N CYS A 66 0.30 2.47 2.76
CA CYS A 66 0.67 1.08 2.49
C CYS A 66 1.76 0.62 3.45
N PRO A 67 1.41 -0.04 4.58
CA PRO A 67 2.40 -0.64 5.46
C PRO A 67 3.08 -1.85 4.84
N GLY A 68 4.40 -1.92 5.01
CA GLY A 68 5.22 -3.07 4.67
C GLY A 68 6.06 -3.52 5.86
N ALA A 69 6.27 -4.82 6.02
CA ALA A 69 7.13 -5.33 7.08
C ALA A 69 7.92 -6.56 6.65
N ARG A 70 9.12 -6.68 7.20
CA ARG A 70 9.88 -7.91 7.28
C ARG A 70 10.35 -8.12 8.72
N ILE A 71 9.95 -9.25 9.29
CA ILE A 71 10.26 -9.62 10.68
C ILE A 71 10.99 -10.95 10.66
N ASP A 72 12.30 -10.91 10.92
CA ASP A 72 13.10 -12.12 11.03
C ASP A 72 12.70 -12.90 12.29
N LYS A 73 12.64 -14.22 12.18
CA LYS A 73 12.39 -15.17 13.28
C LYS A 73 13.62 -16.00 13.61
N SER A 74 14.53 -16.14 12.63
CA SER A 74 15.87 -16.72 12.78
C SER A 74 16.75 -16.19 11.64
N GLN A 75 18.01 -16.62 11.57
CA GLN A 75 18.91 -16.28 10.45
C GLN A 75 18.41 -16.75 9.08
N THR A 76 17.53 -17.76 9.05
CA THR A 76 17.08 -18.42 7.81
C THR A 76 15.57 -18.32 7.59
N ARG A 77 14.86 -17.59 8.47
CA ARG A 77 13.40 -17.48 8.43
C ARG A 77 12.94 -16.07 8.75
N HIS A 78 12.00 -15.57 7.97
CA HIS A 78 11.27 -14.35 8.25
C HIS A 78 9.82 -14.46 7.81
N ILE A 79 8.98 -13.59 8.37
CA ILE A 79 7.65 -13.30 7.84
C ILE A 79 7.71 -11.92 7.22
N CYS A 80 7.05 -11.75 6.08
CA CYS A 80 6.92 -10.46 5.45
C CYS A 80 5.51 -10.25 4.91
N LYS A 81 5.11 -8.99 4.88
CA LYS A 81 3.82 -8.55 4.36
C LYS A 81 4.04 -7.23 3.66
N PHE A 82 3.65 -7.15 2.40
CA PHE A 82 3.89 -5.99 1.54
C PHE A 82 2.69 -5.73 0.65
N VAL A 83 2.58 -4.49 0.15
CA VAL A 83 1.50 -4.06 -0.73
C VAL A 83 2.02 -3.94 -2.16
N VAL A 84 1.31 -4.58 -3.08
CA VAL A 84 1.39 -4.38 -4.53
C VAL A 84 0.30 -3.39 -4.92
N ALA A 85 0.63 -2.37 -5.70
CA ALA A 85 -0.29 -1.41 -6.29
C ALA A 85 -0.34 -1.67 -7.80
N ASP A 86 -1.50 -2.11 -8.27
CA ASP A 86 -1.73 -2.69 -9.59
C ASP A 86 -0.76 -3.85 -9.88
N ASP A 87 0.28 -3.61 -10.68
CA ASP A 87 1.25 -4.63 -11.10
C ASP A 87 2.63 -4.49 -10.43
N ASP A 88 2.87 -3.37 -9.72
CA ASP A 88 4.17 -3.05 -9.12
C ASP A 88 4.11 -3.10 -7.59
N TRP A 89 5.24 -3.32 -6.93
CA TRP A 89 5.31 -3.08 -5.49
C TRP A 89 4.98 -1.62 -5.20
N SER A 90 4.32 -1.35 -4.08
CA SER A 90 3.92 0.02 -3.72
C SER A 90 5.08 1.02 -3.77
N TRP A 91 6.29 0.65 -3.35
CA TRP A 91 7.49 1.50 -3.42
C TRP A 91 8.09 1.65 -4.84
N GLU A 92 7.63 0.87 -5.80
CA GLU A 92 8.00 0.94 -7.23
C GLU A 92 6.91 1.57 -8.10
N SER A 93 5.71 1.76 -7.54
CA SER A 93 4.57 2.32 -8.26
C SER A 93 4.84 3.72 -8.78
N GLN A 94 4.39 4.01 -10.00
CA GLN A 94 4.40 5.35 -10.57
C GLN A 94 3.56 6.36 -9.76
N HIS A 95 2.62 5.85 -8.96
CA HIS A 95 1.78 6.65 -8.08
C HIS A 95 2.36 6.84 -6.68
N MET A 96 3.58 6.34 -6.42
CA MET A 96 4.28 6.56 -5.17
C MET A 96 4.58 8.05 -4.95
N ILE A 97 4.22 8.52 -3.77
CA ILE A 97 4.53 9.86 -3.29
C ILE A 97 5.78 9.84 -2.41
N SER A 98 5.85 8.89 -1.48
CA SER A 98 6.97 8.72 -0.55
C SER A 98 7.06 7.28 -0.08
N ASP A 99 8.27 6.81 0.19
CA ASP A 99 8.53 5.54 0.88
C ASP A 99 9.57 5.76 1.98
N VAL A 100 9.21 5.40 3.21
CA VAL A 100 10.09 5.54 4.37
C VAL A 100 10.27 4.19 5.03
N ILE A 101 11.53 3.82 5.26
CA ILE A 101 11.92 2.54 5.87
C ILE A 101 12.59 2.78 7.22
N ARG A 102 12.07 2.14 8.27
CA ARG A 102 12.68 2.10 9.61
C ARG A 102 13.18 0.68 9.90
N ARG A 103 14.45 0.58 10.31
CA ARG A 103 15.10 -0.70 10.63
C ARG A 103 15.51 -0.73 12.09
N ASP A 104 15.15 -1.80 12.78
CA ASP A 104 15.61 -2.09 14.13
C ASP A 104 16.62 -3.24 14.08
N GLN A 105 17.89 -2.90 14.33
CA GLN A 105 19.01 -3.85 14.45
C GLN A 105 19.41 -4.09 15.92
N SER A 106 18.77 -3.42 16.87
CA SER A 106 19.09 -3.56 18.30
C SER A 106 18.61 -4.90 18.88
N SER A 107 17.63 -5.50 18.23
CA SER A 107 17.04 -6.79 18.59
C SER A 107 17.84 -7.97 18.00
N LYS A 108 17.81 -9.12 18.68
CA LYS A 108 18.40 -10.39 18.20
C LYS A 108 17.89 -10.80 16.81
N HIS A 109 16.73 -10.27 16.40
CA HIS A 109 16.13 -10.50 15.11
C HIS A 109 15.91 -9.17 14.37
N PHE A 110 16.34 -9.11 13.11
CA PHE A 110 16.14 -7.95 12.28
C PHE A 110 14.65 -7.65 12.07
N LYS A 111 14.27 -6.38 12.25
CA LYS A 111 12.94 -5.89 11.88
C LYS A 111 13.10 -4.72 10.92
N GLN A 112 12.32 -4.77 9.85
CA GLN A 112 12.15 -3.66 8.93
C GLN A 112 10.66 -3.36 8.81
N HIS A 113 10.31 -2.10 9.03
CA HIS A 113 9.00 -1.56 8.75
C HIS A 113 9.13 -0.50 7.66
N SER A 114 8.16 -0.43 6.77
CA SER A 114 8.07 0.61 5.75
C SER A 114 6.65 1.17 5.70
N ILE A 115 6.55 2.47 5.43
CA ILE A 115 5.30 3.12 5.07
C ILE A 115 5.50 3.71 3.70
N THR A 116 4.71 3.25 2.73
CA THR A 116 4.63 3.84 1.40
C THR A 116 3.33 4.63 1.28
N LEU A 117 3.41 5.86 0.78
CA LEU A 117 2.25 6.68 0.44
C LEU A 117 2.00 6.62 -1.07
N ILE A 118 0.77 6.31 -1.45
CA ILE A 118 0.33 6.22 -2.84
C ILE A 118 -0.74 7.28 -3.12
N SER A 119 -0.65 7.93 -4.27
CA SER A 119 -1.72 8.76 -4.82
C SER A 119 -2.79 7.87 -5.44
N PRO A 120 -4.02 7.81 -4.88
CA PRO A 120 -5.06 6.93 -5.40
C PRO A 120 -5.66 7.44 -6.71
N PHE A 121 -6.20 6.52 -7.51
CA PHE A 121 -7.14 6.82 -8.59
C PHE A 121 -8.31 5.82 -8.53
N GLU A 122 -9.45 6.21 -9.11
CA GLU A 122 -10.66 5.37 -9.11
C GLU A 122 -10.40 4.05 -9.85
N GLY A 123 -10.67 2.93 -9.18
CA GLY A 123 -10.42 1.59 -9.70
C GLY A 123 -9.03 1.02 -9.43
N MET A 124 -8.11 1.78 -8.83
CA MET A 124 -6.78 1.27 -8.43
C MET A 124 -6.92 0.00 -7.59
N VAL A 125 -6.16 -1.04 -7.93
CA VAL A 125 -6.18 -2.31 -7.23
C VAL A 125 -4.97 -2.40 -6.30
N LEU A 126 -5.20 -2.79 -5.05
CA LEU A 126 -4.12 -3.11 -4.11
C LEU A 126 -4.19 -4.57 -3.73
N GLN A 127 -3.03 -5.20 -3.64
CA GLN A 127 -2.90 -6.55 -3.11
C GLN A 127 -1.92 -6.60 -1.95
N VAL A 128 -2.38 -7.09 -0.83
CA VAL A 128 -1.57 -7.30 0.36
C VAL A 128 -1.07 -8.73 0.35
N ILE A 129 0.22 -8.90 0.11
CA ILE A 129 0.86 -10.21 -0.03
C ILE A 129 1.55 -10.55 1.29
N SER A 130 1.01 -11.54 1.99
CA SER A 130 1.62 -12.09 3.21
C SER A 130 2.43 -13.34 2.85
N GLN A 131 3.70 -13.40 3.27
CA GLN A 131 4.60 -14.50 2.94
C GLN A 131 5.44 -14.94 4.14
N LYS A 132 5.85 -16.21 4.10
CA LYS A 132 6.85 -16.79 4.99
C LYS A 132 8.06 -17.15 4.16
N SER A 133 9.23 -16.65 4.55
CA SER A 133 10.49 -17.09 3.98
C SER A 133 11.13 -18.17 4.83
N GLN A 134 11.63 -19.22 4.18
CA GLN A 134 12.41 -20.27 4.81
C GLN A 134 13.51 -20.73 3.86
N GLN A 135 14.76 -20.68 4.32
CA GLN A 135 15.94 -21.10 3.55
C GLN A 135 16.02 -20.40 2.17
N GLY A 136 15.71 -19.10 2.13
CA GLY A 136 15.76 -18.28 0.92
C GLY A 136 14.55 -18.39 0.00
N LYS A 137 13.59 -19.30 0.27
CA LYS A 137 12.36 -19.42 -0.53
C LYS A 137 11.22 -18.67 0.13
N HIS A 138 10.51 -17.83 -0.63
CA HIS A 138 9.30 -17.14 -0.19
C HIS A 138 8.06 -17.96 -0.54
N LEU A 139 7.27 -18.31 0.47
CA LEU A 139 6.00 -19.02 0.32
C LEU A 139 4.87 -18.06 0.64
N VAL A 140 3.95 -17.86 -0.31
CA VAL A 140 2.76 -17.01 -0.11
C VAL A 140 1.83 -17.68 0.89
N ASP A 141 1.55 -16.98 1.99
CA ASP A 141 0.66 -17.42 3.07
C ASP A 141 -0.78 -16.97 2.77
N GLY A 142 -0.93 -15.74 2.25
CA GLY A 142 -2.22 -15.19 1.84
C GLY A 142 -2.12 -13.91 1.01
N ILE A 143 -3.20 -13.61 0.30
CA ILE A 143 -3.39 -12.43 -0.52
C ILE A 143 -4.74 -11.82 -0.14
N GLU A 144 -4.75 -10.56 0.24
CA GLU A 144 -5.99 -9.77 0.39
C GLU A 144 -6.01 -8.68 -0.68
N SER A 145 -7.10 -8.59 -1.44
CA SER A 145 -7.24 -7.60 -2.51
C SER A 145 -8.24 -6.53 -2.14
N PHE A 146 -7.93 -5.30 -2.54
CA PHE A 146 -8.73 -4.11 -2.33
C PHE A 146 -8.85 -3.34 -3.64
N THR A 147 -9.95 -2.61 -3.80
CA THR A 147 -10.12 -1.65 -4.90
C THR A 147 -10.46 -0.30 -4.32
N PHE A 148 -9.79 0.74 -4.80
CA PHE A 148 -10.11 2.11 -4.44
C PHE A 148 -11.36 2.56 -5.20
N LYS A 149 -12.41 2.91 -4.46
CA LYS A 149 -13.67 3.43 -5.00
C LYS A 149 -14.21 4.55 -4.14
N ASN A 150 -14.58 5.66 -4.76
CA ASN A 150 -15.25 6.79 -4.11
C ASN A 150 -14.54 7.26 -2.81
N GLY A 151 -13.21 7.33 -2.83
CA GLY A 151 -12.43 7.78 -1.68
C GLY A 151 -12.18 6.72 -0.60
N LYS A 152 -12.50 5.44 -0.85
CA LYS A 152 -12.37 4.35 0.13
C LYS A 152 -11.75 3.11 -0.49
N LEU A 153 -11.13 2.27 0.34
CA LEU A 153 -10.71 0.93 -0.06
C LEU A 153 -11.79 -0.08 0.27
N GLU A 154 -12.31 -0.73 -0.77
CA GLU A 154 -13.25 -1.84 -0.64
C GLU A 154 -12.50 -3.16 -0.78
N LYS A 155 -12.63 -4.04 0.21
CA LYS A 155 -12.03 -5.37 0.15
C LYS A 155 -12.78 -6.24 -0.85
N THR A 156 -12.08 -6.76 -1.86
CA THR A 156 -12.67 -7.50 -2.98
C THR A 156 -12.38 -9.00 -2.95
N MET A 157 -11.25 -9.42 -2.37
CA MET A 157 -10.87 -10.83 -2.32
C MET A 157 -10.04 -11.17 -1.08
N THR A 158 -10.11 -12.43 -0.65
CA THR A 158 -9.12 -13.04 0.23
C THR A 158 -8.79 -14.44 -0.27
N LYS A 159 -7.51 -14.70 -0.53
CA LYS A 159 -6.99 -16.02 -0.88
C LYS A 159 -6.00 -16.43 0.20
N SER A 160 -6.21 -17.57 0.84
CA SER A 160 -5.24 -18.14 1.79
C SER A 160 -4.66 -19.44 1.26
N SER A 161 -3.41 -19.74 1.60
CA SER A 161 -2.73 -20.99 1.23
C SER A 161 -3.33 -22.24 1.89
N ARG A 162 -4.20 -22.07 2.90
CA ARG A 162 -4.92 -23.15 3.58
C ARG A 162 -6.36 -23.31 3.06
N SER A 163 -6.49 -23.71 1.80
CA SER A 163 -7.64 -24.51 1.39
C SER A 163 -7.32 -25.96 1.75
N ARG A 164 -7.54 -26.34 3.01
CA ARG A 164 -7.74 -27.77 3.32
C ARG A 164 -9.23 -28.01 3.13
N ASP A 165 -9.58 -28.56 1.99
CA ASP A 165 -10.84 -29.29 1.86
C ASP A 165 -10.86 -30.36 2.95
N HIS A 166 -11.86 -30.26 3.82
CA HIS A 166 -12.19 -31.27 4.81
C HIS A 166 -13.19 -32.26 4.23
#